data_AF-A0A9I9CCB7-F1
#
_entry.id   AF-A0A9I9CCB7-F1
#
_cell.length_a   1.000
_cell.length_b   1.000
_cell.length_c   1.000
_cell.angle_alpha   90.00
_cell.angle_beta   90.00
_cell.angle_gamma   90.00
#
_symmetry.space_group_name_H-M   'P 1'
#
loop_
_entity.id
_entity.type
_entity.pdbx_description
1 polymer ?
#
loop_
_entity_poly.entity_id
_entity_poly.type
_entity_poly.pdbx_seq_one_letter_code
_entity_poly.pdbx_strand_id
1 'polypeptide(L)'
;MLCSDPKLDSHRFKDILDEAITAGELKSTKSYDKWARKISETKPPTSPLRKRVKSNKESETDLYAVISQRRNERKERFDSMFSSLVSNMGEAMPQNRPRKNLKLPRRS
;
A
#
# COMPACT_ATOMS: atom_id res chain seq x y z
N MET A 1 6.38 -10.23 -3.29
CA MET A 1 7.43 -9.33 -3.82
C MET A 1 6.72 -8.31 -4.71
N LEU A 2 6.51 -7.08 -4.19
CA LEU A 2 5.81 -5.99 -4.89
C LEU A 2 6.77 -5.38 -5.91
N CYS A 3 7.07 -6.13 -6.97
CA CYS A 3 7.96 -5.67 -8.02
C CYS A 3 7.12 -5.21 -9.20
N SER A 4 7.10 -3.89 -9.36
CA SER A 4 7.01 -3.15 -10.62
C SER A 4 6.99 -4.04 -11.86
N ASP A 5 5.85 -4.05 -12.58
CA ASP A 5 5.72 -4.78 -13.84
C ASP A 5 6.57 -4.06 -14.90
N PRO A 6 7.67 -4.66 -15.40
CA PRO A 6 8.59 -3.96 -16.29
C PRO A 6 7.93 -3.41 -17.56
N LYS A 7 6.84 -4.06 -18.00
CA LYS A 7 6.03 -3.62 -19.15
C LYS A 7 5.12 -2.43 -18.82
N LEU A 8 4.59 -2.36 -17.60
CA LEU A 8 3.71 -1.28 -17.16
C LEU A 8 4.52 -0.02 -16.85
N ASP A 9 5.64 -0.18 -16.15
CA ASP A 9 6.43 0.93 -15.67
C ASP A 9 7.29 1.56 -16.76
N SER A 10 7.62 0.82 -17.82
CA SER A 10 8.32 1.39 -18.99
C SER A 10 7.56 2.58 -19.61
N HIS A 11 6.23 2.51 -19.68
CA HIS A 11 5.43 3.65 -20.18
C HIS A 11 5.46 4.83 -19.22
N ARG A 12 5.36 4.58 -17.90
CA ARG A 12 5.43 5.65 -16.89
C ARG A 12 6.77 6.37 -16.93
N PHE A 13 7.86 5.60 -17.08
CA PHE A 13 9.20 6.18 -17.20
C PHE A 13 9.37 6.97 -18.49
N LYS A 14 8.74 6.53 -19.60
CA LYS A 14 8.73 7.30 -20.84
C LYS A 14 8.05 8.65 -20.64
N ASP A 15 6.87 8.68 -20.03
CA ASP A 15 6.11 9.92 -19.84
C ASP A 15 6.89 10.95 -18.99
N ILE A 16 7.54 10.50 -17.91
CA ILE A 16 8.36 11.37 -17.05
C ILE A 16 9.56 11.95 -17.81
N LEU A 17 10.22 11.13 -18.65
CA LEU A 17 11.36 11.59 -19.44
C LEU A 17 10.91 12.53 -20.57
N ASP A 18 9.78 12.26 -21.22
CA ASP A 18 9.19 13.15 -22.22
C ASP A 18 8.80 14.51 -21.58
N GLU A 19 8.25 14.51 -20.36
CA GLU A 19 7.96 15.73 -19.59
C GLU A 19 9.24 16.53 -19.31
N ALA A 20 10.31 15.89 -18.82
CA ALA A 20 11.59 16.56 -18.56
C ALA A 20 12.25 17.12 -19.84
N ILE A 21 12.11 16.42 -20.97
CA ILE A 21 12.60 16.89 -22.27
C ILE A 21 11.78 18.09 -22.77
N THR A 22 10.46 18.05 -22.62
CA THR A 22 9.59 19.18 -23.03
C THR A 22 9.75 20.40 -22.13
N ALA A 23 10.02 20.20 -20.84
CA ALA A 23 10.42 21.26 -19.91
C ALA A 23 11.81 21.85 -20.23
N GLY A 24 12.58 21.22 -21.13
CA GLY A 24 13.92 21.66 -21.51
C GLY A 24 15.00 21.37 -20.47
N GLU A 25 14.67 20.60 -19.42
CA GLU A 25 15.61 20.19 -18.37
C GLU A 25 16.59 19.12 -18.89
N LEU A 26 16.13 18.27 -19.81
CA LEU A 26 16.91 17.17 -20.38
C LEU A 26 17.00 17.26 -21.91
N LYS A 27 18.20 16.99 -22.46
CA LYS A 27 18.40 16.89 -23.92
C LYS A 27 18.00 15.50 -24.39
N SER A 28 17.24 15.42 -25.49
CA SER A 28 16.95 14.14 -26.14
C SER A 28 18.25 13.50 -26.66
N THR A 29 18.35 12.18 -26.48
CA THR A 29 19.50 11.39 -26.93
C THR A 29 19.03 10.30 -27.89
N LYS A 30 19.85 9.96 -28.88
CA LYS A 30 19.52 8.92 -29.88
C LYS A 30 19.15 7.57 -29.25
N SER A 31 19.76 7.25 -28.10
CA SER A 31 19.46 6.05 -27.31
C SER A 31 18.07 6.10 -26.70
N TYR A 32 17.65 7.27 -26.20
CA TYR A 32 16.31 7.51 -25.68
C TYR A 32 15.26 7.35 -26.79
N ASP A 33 15.46 8.00 -27.94
CA ASP A 33 14.51 7.94 -29.06
C ASP A 33 14.26 6.50 -29.53
N LYS A 34 15.33 5.69 -29.61
CA LYS A 34 15.25 4.27 -29.97
C LYS A 34 14.47 3.45 -28.94
N TRP A 35 14.66 3.73 -27.66
CA TRP A 35 13.96 3.06 -26.56
C TRP A 35 12.49 3.49 -26.48
N ALA A 36 12.21 4.79 -26.58
CA ALA A 36 10.88 5.37 -26.58
C ALA A 36 10.01 4.84 -27.72
N ARG A 37 10.61 4.60 -28.90
CA ARG A 37 9.95 3.96 -30.04
C ARG A 37 9.59 2.50 -29.75
N LYS A 38 10.52 1.74 -29.17
CA LYS A 38 10.29 0.34 -28.75
C LYS A 38 9.15 0.25 -27.71
N ILE A 39 9.04 1.23 -26.83
CA ILE A 39 7.96 1.30 -25.84
C ILE A 39 6.63 1.70 -26.45
N SER A 40 6.60 2.59 -27.45
CA SER A 40 5.35 2.88 -28.16
C SER A 40 4.83 1.68 -28.98
N GLU A 41 5.73 0.82 -29.45
CA GLU A 41 5.38 -0.41 -30.17
C GLU A 41 4.84 -1.51 -29.24
N THR A 42 5.29 -1.56 -27.98
CA THR A 42 4.63 -2.41 -26.98
C THR A 42 3.23 -1.89 -26.72
N LYS A 43 2.22 -2.72 -26.99
CA LYS A 43 0.80 -2.39 -26.75
C LYS A 43 0.68 -1.77 -25.35
N PRO A 44 0.12 -0.55 -25.22
CA PRO A 44 -0.20 0.02 -23.93
C PRO A 44 -0.94 -1.05 -23.15
N PRO A 45 -0.55 -1.34 -21.90
CA PRO A 45 -1.24 -2.30 -21.05
C PRO A 45 -2.72 -2.00 -21.17
N THR A 46 -3.44 -2.94 -21.80
CA THR A 46 -4.83 -2.76 -22.19
C THR A 46 -5.56 -2.26 -20.97
N SER A 47 -6.16 -1.08 -21.12
CA SER A 47 -6.91 -0.30 -20.11
C SER A 47 -6.94 -0.94 -18.72
N PRO A 48 -6.46 -0.27 -17.67
CA PRO A 48 -6.56 -0.79 -16.30
C PRO A 48 -8.00 -1.12 -15.87
N LEU A 49 -9.01 -0.70 -16.64
CA LEU A 49 -10.43 -0.99 -16.47
C LEU A 49 -10.96 -2.20 -17.26
N ARG A 50 -10.17 -2.80 -18.17
CA ARG A 50 -10.51 -4.10 -18.75
C ARG A 50 -10.23 -5.17 -17.70
N LYS A 51 -11.13 -5.22 -16.71
CA LYS A 51 -11.28 -6.35 -15.79
C LYS A 51 -11.14 -7.60 -16.64
N ARG A 52 -10.16 -8.46 -16.34
CA ARG A 52 -10.16 -9.84 -16.82
C ARG A 52 -11.58 -10.35 -16.59
N VAL A 53 -12.36 -10.52 -17.65
CA VAL A 53 -13.68 -11.13 -17.57
C VAL A 53 -13.41 -12.58 -17.20
N LYS A 54 -13.31 -12.85 -15.90
CA LYS A 54 -13.62 -14.19 -15.39
C LYS A 54 -15.12 -14.32 -15.64
N SER A 55 -15.44 -14.98 -16.75
CA SER A 55 -16.77 -15.51 -16.98
C SER A 55 -17.09 -16.44 -15.81
N ASN A 56 -17.86 -15.93 -14.86
CA ASN A 56 -18.81 -16.75 -14.14
C ASN A 56 -20.05 -15.91 -13.94
N LYS A 57 -21.08 -16.41 -14.62
CA LYS A 57 -22.46 -15.99 -14.62
C LYS A 57 -23.03 -16.25 -13.23
N GLU A 58 -22.72 -15.39 -12.28
CA GLU A 58 -23.60 -15.16 -11.15
C GLU A 58 -24.06 -13.72 -11.27
N SER A 59 -25.38 -13.57 -11.35
CA SER A 59 -26.14 -12.32 -11.38
C SER A 59 -25.44 -11.23 -10.58
N GLU A 60 -25.51 -9.99 -11.07
CA GLU A 60 -25.08 -8.74 -10.41
C GLU A 60 -25.48 -8.70 -8.94
N THR A 61 -24.75 -9.42 -8.09
CA THR A 61 -24.84 -9.33 -6.66
C THR A 61 -24.21 -8.00 -6.36
N ASP A 62 -25.03 -7.09 -5.86
CA ASP A 62 -24.62 -5.76 -5.47
C ASP A 62 -23.28 -5.85 -4.74
N LEU A 63 -22.23 -5.31 -5.38
CA LEU A 63 -20.85 -5.39 -4.87
C LEU A 63 -20.79 -4.86 -3.43
N TYR A 64 -21.65 -3.91 -3.10
CA TYR A 64 -21.80 -3.37 -1.76
C TYR A 64 -22.30 -4.43 -0.76
N ALA A 65 -23.25 -5.30 -1.15
CA ALA A 65 -23.72 -6.40 -0.32
C ALA A 65 -22.60 -7.42 -0.03
N VAL A 66 -21.80 -7.78 -1.04
CA VAL A 66 -20.66 -8.71 -0.88
C VAL A 66 -19.59 -8.13 0.05
N ILE A 67 -19.29 -6.83 -0.10
CA ILE A 67 -18.33 -6.14 0.77
C ILE A 67 -18.88 -6.05 2.20
N SER A 68 -20.17 -5.74 2.36
CA SER A 68 -20.83 -5.64 3.67
C SER A 68 -20.86 -6.98 4.39
N GLN A 69 -21.17 -8.07 3.69
CA GLN A 69 -21.13 -9.42 4.22
C GLN A 69 -19.74 -9.77 4.76
N ARG A 70 -18.68 -9.58 3.94
CA ARG A 70 -17.29 -9.88 4.34
C ARG A 70 -16.78 -8.99 5.49
N ARG A 71 -17.33 -7.79 5.64
CA ARG A 71 -17.05 -6.92 6.79
C ARG A 71 -17.70 -7.48 8.06
N ASN A 72 -18.97 -7.87 7.98
CA ASN A 72 -19.68 -8.46 9.11
C ASN A 72 -19.07 -9.79 9.57
N GLU A 73 -18.72 -10.69 8.63
CA GLU A 73 -18.09 -11.98 8.93
C GLU A 73 -16.76 -11.84 9.71
N ARG A 74 -16.02 -10.74 9.50
CA ARG A 74 -14.74 -10.49 10.17
C ARG A 74 -14.85 -9.52 11.35
N LYS A 75 -16.02 -8.93 11.59
CA LYS A 75 -16.23 -7.90 12.59
C LYS A 75 -15.83 -8.38 13.99
N GLU A 76 -16.35 -9.52 14.42
CA GLU A 76 -16.06 -10.10 15.74
C GLU A 76 -14.56 -10.37 15.96
N ARG A 77 -13.88 -10.88 14.94
CA ARG A 77 -12.42 -11.13 15.00
C ARG A 77 -11.63 -9.83 15.07
N PHE A 78 -12.06 -8.81 14.32
CA PHE A 78 -11.44 -7.50 14.33
C PHE A 78 -11.65 -6.78 15.67
N ASP A 79 -12.87 -6.78 16.20
CA ASP A 79 -13.22 -6.16 17.48
C ASP A 79 -12.46 -6.82 18.64
N SER A 80 -12.28 -8.14 18.60
CA SER A 80 -11.46 -8.89 19.57
C SER A 80 -9.98 -8.49 19.51
N MET A 81 -9.40 -8.38 18.31
CA MET A 81 -8.01 -7.92 18.12
C MET A 81 -7.82 -6.45 18.52
N PHE A 82 -8.80 -5.60 18.23
CA PHE A 82 -8.76 -4.18 18.60
C PHE A 82 -8.86 -4.02 20.12
N SER A 83 -9.76 -4.77 20.76
CA SER A 83 -9.91 -4.77 22.21
C SER A 83 -8.65 -5.22 22.92
N SER A 84 -7.99 -6.29 22.44
CA SER A 84 -6.72 -6.74 23.04
C SER A 84 -5.60 -5.72 22.87
N LEU A 85 -5.55 -5.03 21.73
CA LEU A 85 -4.59 -3.96 21.51
C LEU A 85 -4.84 -2.77 22.44
N VAL A 86 -6.10 -2.33 22.59
CA VAL A 86 -6.46 -1.24 23.50
C VAL A 86 -6.18 -1.62 24.96
N SER A 87 -6.50 -2.84 25.39
CA SER A 87 -6.19 -3.32 26.74
C SER A 87 -4.68 -3.31 27.00
N ASN A 88 -3.88 -3.87 26.11
CA ASN A 88 -2.43 -3.93 26.28
C ASN A 88 -1.75 -2.55 26.25
N MET A 89 -2.31 -1.60 25.50
CA MET A 89 -1.78 -0.23 25.43
C MET A 89 -2.29 0.66 26.57
N GLY A 90 -3.49 0.39 27.10
CA GLY A 90 -4.10 1.11 28.22
C GLY A 90 -3.61 0.64 29.60
N GLU A 91 -3.20 -0.61 29.72
CA GLU A 91 -2.66 -1.21 30.97
C GLU A 91 -1.15 -0.90 31.18
N ALA A 92 -0.51 -0.24 30.20
CA ALA A 92 0.88 0.22 30.27
C ALA A 92 1.07 1.56 31.03
N MET A 93 0.09 1.99 31.84
CA MET A 93 0.35 2.98 32.88
C MET A 93 0.76 2.22 34.15
N PRO A 94 2.05 2.25 34.55
CA PRO A 94 2.46 1.64 35.79
C PRO A 94 1.75 2.36 36.95
N GLN A 95 0.73 1.73 37.53
CA GLN A 95 0.25 2.11 38.85
C GLN A 95 1.43 2.02 39.81
N ASN A 96 1.84 3.20 40.30
CA ASN A 96 2.77 3.44 41.41
C ASN A 96 3.36 2.19 42.05
N ARG A 97 4.57 1.79 41.63
CA ARG A 97 5.40 0.93 42.48
C ARG A 97 5.56 1.65 43.83
N PRO A 98 5.30 1.00 44.98
CA PRO A 98 5.59 1.62 46.26
C PRO A 98 7.09 1.92 46.31
N ARG A 99 7.44 3.19 46.52
CA ARG A 99 8.82 3.61 46.73
C ARG A 99 9.35 2.85 47.94
N LYS A 100 10.19 1.84 47.70
CA LYS A 100 10.97 1.22 48.77
C LYS A 100 11.93 2.31 49.27
N ASN A 101 11.65 2.82 50.46
CA ASN A 101 12.51 3.80 51.14
C ASN A 101 13.88 3.16 51.37
N LEU A 102 14.86 3.54 50.54
CA LEU A 102 16.25 3.17 50.75
C LEU A 102 16.79 4.02 51.90
N LYS A 103 16.89 3.44 53.09
CA LYS A 103 17.58 4.05 54.24
C LYS A 103 19.04 4.30 53.85
N LEU A 104 19.42 5.58 53.74
CA LEU A 104 20.82 5.99 53.66
C LEU A 104 21.53 5.66 54.98
N PRO A 105 22.76 5.12 54.96
CA PRO A 105 23.49 4.82 56.18
C PRO A 105 23.93 6.14 56.85
N ARG A 106 23.62 6.28 58.14
CA ARG A 106 24.23 7.31 58.98
C ARG A 106 25.71 6.95 59.16
N ARG A 107 26.59 7.84 58.73
CA ARG A 107 28.00 7.81 59.11
C ARG A 107 28.10 8.14 60.61
N SER A 108 28.75 7.26 61.36
CA SER A 108 29.48 7.58 62.60
C SER A 108 30.83 6.90 62.53
#